data_AF-A0A4V3UPH2-F1
#
_entry.id   AF-A0A4V3UPH2-F1
#
_cell.length_a   1.000
_cell.length_b   1.000
_cell.length_c   1.000
_cell.angle_alpha   90.00
_cell.angle_beta   90.00
_cell.angle_gamma   90.00
#
_symmetry.space_group_name_H-M   'P 1'
#
loop_
_entity.id
_entity.type
_entity.pdbx_description
1 polymer ?
#
loop_
_entity_poly.entity_id
_entity_poly.type
_entity_poly.pdbx_seq_one_letter_code
_entity_poly.pdbx_strand_id
1 'polypeptide(L)'
;MDFEDLINNHSLGENVNYQIFRHAKQFPKSGKKPLSQMDELALTDTLKLIFNVSKLYPDLAAAFAPSIPYIFKIISRIDIPEKPLDGLLSYLINCLSTLDLENKKGKPFENSPLFPTFNQNCNVDKLINILDQATSLYSPSDLETKAIPLLHSLIAIYELAPDGPRKYMEWLLLPEDNDRSRPIGQSDTLSSKLLKLSTAPYANLKTAICELMFTLSGKNAENLTKNIGYGFAAGLLASRGMEIPQTAGEAFAAEKFDPEVNPITGQRWDAEKQDTGPPMTKEEKEREAERLAKANGLLNVENPVTQALQEGRLQELPDSDSD
;
A
#
# COMPACT_ATOMS: atom_id res chain seq x y z
N MET A 1 -30.12 16.51 -12.32
CA MET A 1 -30.40 16.68 -10.88
C MET A 1 -29.37 17.67 -10.38
N ASP A 2 -29.81 18.77 -9.79
CA ASP A 2 -28.92 19.83 -9.31
C ASP A 2 -28.63 19.59 -7.81
N PHE A 3 -27.45 19.09 -7.49
CA PHE A 3 -27.07 18.80 -6.10
C PHE A 3 -26.75 20.05 -5.30
N GLU A 4 -26.35 21.14 -5.95
CA GLU A 4 -26.09 22.41 -5.29
C GLU A 4 -27.40 23.01 -4.78
N ASP A 5 -28.43 23.04 -5.62
CA ASP A 5 -29.78 23.44 -5.24
C ASP A 5 -30.35 22.54 -4.12
N LEU A 6 -30.20 21.22 -4.24
CA LEU A 6 -30.68 20.28 -3.22
C LEU A 6 -30.01 20.48 -1.84
N ILE A 7 -28.72 20.79 -1.82
CA ILE A 7 -27.99 21.04 -0.58
C ILE A 7 -28.37 22.41 0.01
N ASN A 8 -28.41 23.45 -0.81
CA ASN A 8 -28.60 24.83 -0.35
C ASN A 8 -30.06 25.16 -0.04
N ASN A 9 -31.01 24.64 -0.82
CA ASN A 9 -32.43 25.03 -0.75
C ASN A 9 -33.35 23.90 -0.26
N HIS A 10 -32.90 22.63 -0.27
CA HIS A 10 -33.70 21.48 0.14
C HIS A 10 -33.09 20.66 1.29
N SER A 11 -32.09 21.23 1.97
CA SER A 11 -31.46 20.67 3.18
C SER A 11 -30.96 19.22 3.01
N LEU A 12 -30.52 18.84 1.80
CA LEU A 12 -30.06 17.47 1.52
C LEU A 12 -28.93 17.05 2.46
N GLY A 13 -27.94 17.93 2.67
CA GLY A 13 -26.80 17.66 3.56
C GLY A 13 -27.25 17.36 4.99
N GLU A 14 -28.12 18.19 5.56
CA GLU A 14 -28.65 18.02 6.92
C GLU A 14 -29.42 16.69 7.07
N ASN A 15 -30.29 16.39 6.11
CA ASN A 15 -31.08 15.16 6.10
C ASN A 15 -30.19 13.91 6.01
N VAL A 16 -29.20 13.90 5.11
CA VAL A 16 -28.25 12.79 4.95
C VAL A 16 -27.42 12.60 6.21
N ASN A 17 -26.87 13.68 6.78
CA ASN A 17 -26.11 13.62 8.03
C ASN A 17 -26.96 13.09 9.20
N TYR A 18 -28.24 13.50 9.27
CA TYR A 18 -29.18 13.00 10.27
C TYR A 18 -29.44 11.49 10.13
N GLN A 19 -29.57 10.97 8.90
CA GLN A 19 -29.75 9.53 8.70
C GLN A 19 -28.51 8.73 9.11
N ILE A 20 -27.30 9.19 8.77
CA ILE A 20 -26.06 8.54 9.21
C ILE A 20 -25.98 8.53 10.74
N PHE A 21 -26.27 9.66 11.39
CA PHE A 21 -26.35 9.73 12.85
C PHE A 21 -27.35 8.72 13.44
N ARG A 22 -28.55 8.63 12.86
CA ARG A 22 -29.60 7.69 13.29
C ARG A 22 -29.13 6.24 13.15
N HIS A 23 -28.55 5.86 12.02
CA HIS A 23 -27.99 4.52 11.82
C HIS A 23 -26.86 4.24 12.82
N ALA A 24 -25.97 5.21 13.06
CA ALA A 24 -24.88 5.05 14.01
C ALA A 24 -25.34 4.84 15.47
N LYS A 25 -26.59 5.21 15.84
CA LYS A 25 -27.17 4.86 17.15
C LYS A 25 -27.50 3.37 17.28
N GLN A 26 -27.70 2.67 16.17
CA GLN A 26 -28.04 1.25 16.15
C GLN A 26 -26.84 0.32 16.41
N PHE A 27 -25.62 0.87 16.41
CA PHE A 27 -24.39 0.14 16.74
C PHE A 27 -23.99 0.42 18.21
N PRO A 28 -24.40 -0.38 19.20
CA PRO A 28 -24.06 -0.16 20.62
C PRO A 28 -22.59 -0.50 20.93
N LYS A 29 -22.09 -0.07 22.11
CA LYS A 29 -20.73 -0.43 22.58
C LYS A 29 -20.64 -1.88 23.08
N SER A 30 -21.74 -2.43 23.57
CA SER A 30 -21.83 -3.74 24.22
C SER A 30 -22.72 -4.68 23.41
N GLY A 31 -22.13 -5.69 22.77
CA GLY A 31 -22.87 -6.78 22.15
C GLY A 31 -23.61 -6.41 20.85
N LYS A 32 -23.63 -7.37 19.93
CA LYS A 32 -24.02 -7.21 18.53
C LYS A 32 -25.52 -7.40 18.36
N LYS A 33 -26.23 -6.39 17.85
CA LYS A 33 -27.45 -6.66 17.09
C LYS A 33 -27.12 -6.46 15.61
N PRO A 34 -27.30 -7.48 14.75
CA PRO A 34 -27.23 -7.24 13.32
C PRO A 34 -28.26 -6.18 12.95
N LEU A 35 -27.90 -5.25 12.07
CA LEU A 35 -28.87 -4.34 11.49
C LEU A 35 -29.99 -5.16 10.83
N SER A 36 -31.22 -4.64 10.85
CA SER A 36 -32.24 -5.23 10.00
C SER A 36 -31.81 -5.09 8.54
N GLN A 37 -32.20 -6.04 7.68
CA GLN A 37 -31.86 -5.98 6.26
C GLN A 37 -32.33 -4.65 5.62
N MET A 38 -33.50 -4.15 6.04
CA MET A 38 -34.04 -2.89 5.55
C MET A 38 -33.20 -1.68 6.01
N ASP A 39 -32.74 -1.68 7.26
CA ASP A 39 -31.84 -0.63 7.76
C ASP A 39 -30.48 -0.67 7.06
N GLU A 40 -29.95 -1.86 6.76
CA GLU A 40 -28.66 -2.02 6.09
C GLU A 40 -28.71 -1.50 4.65
N LEU A 41 -29.80 -1.79 3.92
CA LEU A 41 -30.03 -1.26 2.59
C LEU A 41 -30.17 0.27 2.61
N ALA A 42 -30.95 0.81 3.55
CA ALA A 42 -31.12 2.26 3.70
C ALA A 42 -29.80 2.97 4.03
N LEU A 43 -29.00 2.42 4.94
CA LEU A 43 -27.67 2.93 5.26
C LEU A 43 -26.76 2.87 4.03
N THR A 44 -26.75 1.74 3.33
CA THR A 44 -25.95 1.53 2.13
C THR A 44 -26.27 2.57 1.05
N ASP A 45 -27.54 2.83 0.77
CA ASP A 45 -27.93 3.82 -0.24
C ASP A 45 -27.62 5.26 0.19
N THR A 46 -27.72 5.56 1.49
CA THR A 46 -27.27 6.85 2.05
C THR A 46 -25.75 7.03 1.86
N LEU A 47 -24.95 5.99 2.10
CA LEU A 47 -23.50 6.03 1.90
C LEU A 47 -23.13 6.17 0.43
N LYS A 48 -23.82 5.46 -0.48
CA LYS A 48 -23.62 5.62 -1.93
C LYS A 48 -23.90 7.06 -2.38
N LEU A 49 -24.94 7.68 -1.84
CA LEU A 49 -25.25 9.08 -2.14
C LEU A 49 -24.11 10.01 -1.69
N ILE A 50 -23.64 9.87 -0.44
CA ILE A 50 -22.50 10.63 0.08
C ILE A 50 -21.28 10.46 -0.83
N PHE A 51 -20.93 9.21 -1.14
CA PHE A 51 -19.77 8.90 -1.97
C PHE A 51 -19.88 9.51 -3.37
N ASN A 52 -21.00 9.29 -4.07
CA ASN A 52 -21.18 9.75 -5.44
C ASN A 52 -21.18 11.28 -5.53
N VAL A 53 -21.89 11.97 -4.63
CA VAL A 53 -21.92 13.44 -4.63
C VAL A 53 -20.54 14.00 -4.29
N SER A 54 -19.88 13.47 -3.27
CA SER A 54 -18.54 13.94 -2.87
C SER A 54 -17.48 13.65 -3.93
N LYS A 55 -17.61 12.56 -4.68
CA LYS A 55 -16.68 12.18 -5.75
C LYS A 55 -16.87 13.03 -7.02
N LEU A 56 -18.12 13.30 -7.41
CA LEU A 56 -18.45 14.03 -8.64
C LEU A 56 -18.45 15.56 -8.45
N TYR A 57 -18.76 16.02 -7.23
CA TYR A 57 -18.84 17.43 -6.87
C TYR A 57 -18.03 17.70 -5.59
N PRO A 58 -16.68 17.73 -5.66
CA PRO A 58 -15.82 17.87 -4.47
C PRO A 58 -16.10 19.12 -3.62
N ASP A 59 -16.58 20.21 -4.23
CA ASP A 59 -16.94 21.44 -3.50
C ASP A 59 -18.15 21.26 -2.58
N LEU A 60 -19.03 20.31 -2.89
CA LEU A 60 -20.20 19.98 -2.09
C LEU A 60 -19.92 18.96 -0.99
N ALA A 61 -18.75 18.30 -0.99
CA ALA A 61 -18.40 17.24 -0.04
C ALA A 61 -18.42 17.73 1.42
N ALA A 62 -18.12 19.01 1.66
CA ALA A 62 -18.15 19.63 2.98
C ALA A 62 -19.55 19.55 3.64
N ALA A 63 -20.62 19.48 2.84
CA ALA A 63 -21.98 19.32 3.36
C ALA A 63 -22.18 17.99 4.11
N PHE A 64 -21.37 16.96 3.84
CA PHE A 64 -21.45 15.64 4.47
C PHE A 64 -20.40 15.39 5.54
N ALA A 65 -19.47 16.34 5.78
CA ALA A 65 -18.44 16.21 6.81
C ALA A 65 -18.98 15.90 8.23
N PRO A 66 -20.18 16.39 8.65
CA PRO A 66 -20.77 15.99 9.94
C PRO A 66 -21.06 14.49 10.07
N SER A 67 -21.07 13.72 8.98
CA SER A 67 -21.20 12.26 9.00
C SER A 67 -19.92 11.53 9.43
N ILE A 68 -18.74 12.14 9.31
CA ILE A 68 -17.43 11.49 9.54
C ILE A 68 -17.33 10.82 10.93
N PRO A 69 -17.65 11.48 12.06
CA PRO A 69 -17.57 10.84 13.38
C PRO A 69 -18.47 9.61 13.51
N TYR A 70 -19.61 9.63 12.83
CA TYR A 70 -20.59 8.54 12.85
C TYR A 70 -20.19 7.38 11.94
N ILE A 71 -19.55 7.66 10.79
CA ILE A 71 -18.95 6.64 9.93
C ILE A 71 -17.85 5.89 10.71
N PHE A 72 -16.93 6.59 11.37
CA PHE A 72 -15.90 5.95 12.23
C PHE A 72 -16.52 5.15 13.39
N LYS A 73 -17.59 5.68 14.00
CA LYS A 73 -18.32 4.95 15.04
C LYS A 73 -18.92 3.63 14.52
N ILE A 74 -19.43 3.60 13.28
CA ILE A 74 -19.97 2.38 12.67
C ILE A 74 -18.81 1.40 12.36
N ILE A 75 -17.75 1.87 11.69
CA ILE A 75 -16.58 1.05 11.32
C ILE A 75 -15.93 0.43 12.56
N SER A 76 -15.75 1.20 13.64
CA SER A 76 -15.13 0.69 14.87
C SER A 76 -15.96 -0.38 15.59
N ARG A 77 -17.28 -0.44 15.35
CA ARG A 77 -18.22 -1.34 16.06
C ARG A 77 -18.70 -2.51 15.23
N ILE A 78 -18.64 -2.43 13.90
CA ILE A 78 -18.99 -3.54 13.03
C ILE A 78 -17.91 -4.62 13.11
N ASP A 79 -18.32 -5.88 13.05
CA ASP A 79 -17.35 -6.96 12.83
C ASP A 79 -16.75 -6.84 11.44
N ILE A 80 -15.50 -7.26 11.30
CA ILE A 80 -14.91 -7.39 9.97
C ILE A 80 -15.55 -8.64 9.35
N PRO A 81 -16.33 -8.51 8.27
CA PRO A 81 -16.93 -9.67 7.61
C PRO A 81 -15.84 -10.49 6.93
N GLU A 82 -16.13 -11.75 6.58
CA GLU A 82 -15.20 -12.62 5.86
C GLU A 82 -14.64 -11.96 4.60
N LYS A 83 -15.45 -11.12 3.94
CA LYS A 83 -15.07 -10.31 2.77
C LYS A 83 -15.04 -8.82 3.14
N PRO A 84 -13.93 -8.31 3.70
CA PRO A 84 -13.86 -6.97 4.31
C PRO A 84 -14.09 -5.80 3.35
N LEU A 85 -13.82 -5.99 2.05
CA LEU A 85 -13.96 -4.94 1.04
C LEU A 85 -15.27 -5.04 0.25
N ASP A 86 -16.21 -5.85 0.72
CA ASP A 86 -17.55 -6.01 0.16
C ASP A 86 -18.64 -5.49 1.12
N GLY A 87 -19.87 -5.33 0.61
CA GLY A 87 -21.03 -4.95 1.41
C GLY A 87 -20.90 -3.60 2.11
N LEU A 88 -21.52 -3.48 3.29
CA LEU A 88 -21.61 -2.23 4.04
C LEU A 88 -20.24 -1.61 4.38
N LEU A 89 -19.25 -2.44 4.75
CA LEU A 89 -17.93 -1.96 5.15
C LEU A 89 -17.20 -1.27 3.99
N SER A 90 -17.35 -1.79 2.78
CA SER A 90 -16.84 -1.17 1.54
C SER A 90 -17.39 0.24 1.34
N TYR A 91 -18.72 0.42 1.47
CA TYR A 91 -19.35 1.73 1.28
C TYR A 91 -18.96 2.76 2.35
N LEU A 92 -18.74 2.31 3.59
CA LEU A 92 -18.22 3.16 4.67
C LEU A 92 -16.80 3.66 4.35
N ILE A 93 -15.90 2.77 3.91
CA ILE A 93 -14.53 3.11 3.53
C ILE A 93 -14.50 4.02 2.29
N ASN A 94 -15.36 3.76 1.30
CA ASN A 94 -15.48 4.60 0.12
C ASN A 94 -15.80 6.05 0.49
N CYS A 95 -16.73 6.27 1.44
CA CYS A 95 -17.03 7.61 1.95
C CYS A 95 -15.80 8.27 2.60
N LEU A 96 -15.05 7.54 3.42
CA LEU A 96 -13.83 8.10 4.04
C LEU A 96 -12.79 8.54 3.01
N SER A 97 -12.71 7.86 1.86
CA SER A 97 -11.76 8.20 0.81
C SER A 97 -12.11 9.47 0.02
N THR A 98 -13.33 9.98 0.14
CA THR A 98 -13.81 11.16 -0.61
C THR A 98 -14.16 12.34 0.27
N LEU A 99 -14.43 12.13 1.55
CA LEU A 99 -14.73 13.19 2.50
C LEU A 99 -13.45 13.90 2.98
N ASP A 100 -13.56 15.21 3.22
CA ASP A 100 -12.50 15.99 3.86
C ASP A 100 -12.42 15.64 5.35
N LEU A 101 -11.52 14.72 5.69
CA LEU A 101 -11.32 14.22 7.05
C LEU A 101 -10.82 15.31 8.02
N GLU A 102 -10.15 16.34 7.52
CA GLU A 102 -9.72 17.49 8.32
C GLU A 102 -10.87 18.48 8.54
N ASN A 103 -11.89 18.42 7.67
CA ASN A 103 -13.07 19.30 7.66
C ASN A 103 -12.68 20.79 7.63
N LYS A 104 -11.73 21.15 6.75
CA LYS A 104 -11.15 22.50 6.63
C LYS A 104 -12.19 23.58 6.36
N LYS A 105 -13.19 23.25 5.53
CA LYS A 105 -14.26 24.17 5.11
C LYS A 105 -15.44 24.22 6.09
N GLY A 106 -15.48 23.33 7.09
CA GLY A 106 -16.60 23.20 8.02
C GLY A 106 -16.29 23.71 9.43
N LYS A 107 -17.23 23.47 10.35
CA LYS A 107 -16.99 23.71 11.78
C LYS A 107 -16.00 22.65 12.29
N PRO A 108 -14.94 23.04 13.02
CA PRO A 108 -14.01 22.08 13.60
C PRO A 108 -14.77 21.10 14.49
N PHE A 109 -14.35 19.83 14.48
CA PHE A 109 -14.94 18.83 15.35
C PHE A 109 -14.60 19.15 16.82
N GLU A 110 -15.58 19.02 17.72
CA GLU A 110 -15.35 19.23 19.16
C GLU A 110 -14.30 18.26 19.74
N ASN A 111 -14.24 17.04 19.20
CA ASN A 111 -13.21 16.04 19.48
C ASN A 111 -12.73 15.48 18.14
N SER A 112 -11.43 15.17 18.01
CA SER A 112 -10.90 14.55 16.79
C SER A 112 -11.61 13.22 16.52
N PRO A 113 -12.40 13.10 15.43
CA PRO A 113 -13.09 11.85 15.13
C PRO A 113 -12.12 10.76 14.66
N LEU A 114 -10.98 11.17 14.10
CA LEU A 114 -9.91 10.28 13.66
C LEU A 114 -9.13 9.71 14.85
N PHE A 115 -8.84 10.54 15.86
CA PHE A 115 -8.04 10.18 17.04
C PHE A 115 -8.80 10.45 18.36
N PRO A 116 -9.78 9.60 18.71
CA PRO A 116 -10.58 9.79 19.92
C PRO A 116 -9.74 9.75 21.20
N THR A 117 -10.13 10.52 22.21
CA THR A 117 -9.39 10.62 23.49
C THR A 117 -9.35 9.32 24.29
N PHE A 118 -10.34 8.43 24.13
CA PHE A 118 -10.39 7.15 24.85
C PHE A 118 -9.42 6.10 24.27
N ASN A 119 -9.13 6.19 22.98
CA ASN A 119 -8.16 5.35 22.27
C ASN A 119 -7.84 6.03 20.94
N GLN A 120 -6.66 6.63 20.84
CA GLN A 120 -6.25 7.36 19.65
C GLN A 120 -6.00 6.45 18.44
N ASN A 121 -5.70 5.16 18.67
CA ASN A 121 -5.33 4.22 17.62
C ASN A 121 -6.50 3.37 17.11
N CYS A 122 -7.68 3.41 17.74
CA CYS A 122 -8.75 2.44 17.46
C CYS A 122 -9.24 2.43 16.00
N ASN A 123 -9.30 3.59 15.36
CA ASN A 123 -9.73 3.69 13.96
C ASN A 123 -8.65 3.14 13.02
N VAL A 124 -7.40 3.49 13.29
CA VAL A 124 -6.23 3.00 12.55
C VAL A 124 -6.12 1.48 12.68
N ASP A 125 -6.19 0.95 13.90
CA ASP A 125 -6.19 -0.50 14.17
C ASP A 125 -7.25 -1.20 13.33
N LYS A 126 -8.48 -0.67 13.33
CA LYS A 126 -9.57 -1.30 12.60
C LYS A 126 -9.32 -1.31 11.10
N LEU A 127 -8.89 -0.19 10.51
CA LEU A 127 -8.62 -0.07 9.08
C LEU A 127 -7.42 -0.91 8.63
N ILE A 128 -6.36 -0.98 9.44
CA ILE A 128 -5.19 -1.82 9.15
C ILE A 128 -5.55 -3.31 9.24
N ASN A 129 -6.35 -3.72 10.23
CA ASN A 129 -6.84 -5.10 10.31
C ASN A 129 -7.72 -5.49 9.10
N ILE A 130 -8.54 -4.55 8.60
CA ILE A 130 -9.30 -4.74 7.36
C ILE A 130 -8.35 -4.91 6.17
N LEU A 131 -7.28 -4.11 6.10
CA LEU A 131 -6.28 -4.20 5.03
C LEU A 131 -5.52 -5.54 5.09
N ASP A 132 -5.10 -5.98 6.28
CA ASP A 132 -4.39 -7.25 6.45
C ASP A 132 -5.24 -8.46 6.02
N GLN A 133 -6.50 -8.51 6.46
CA GLN A 133 -7.43 -9.53 6.00
C GLN A 133 -7.67 -9.44 4.50
N ALA A 134 -7.79 -8.23 3.95
CA ALA A 134 -8.02 -8.05 2.52
C ALA A 134 -6.83 -8.53 1.67
N THR A 135 -5.60 -8.19 2.04
CA THR A 135 -4.39 -8.60 1.31
C THR A 135 -4.16 -10.11 1.33
N SER A 136 -4.68 -10.80 2.35
CA SER A 136 -4.58 -12.25 2.48
C SER A 136 -5.68 -13.00 1.73
N LEU A 137 -6.85 -12.39 1.55
CA LEU A 137 -8.04 -13.03 0.99
C LEU A 137 -8.26 -12.75 -0.51
N TYR A 138 -8.12 -11.49 -0.93
CA TYR A 138 -8.50 -11.07 -2.26
C TYR A 138 -7.36 -11.30 -3.26
N SER A 139 -7.73 -11.58 -4.52
CA SER A 139 -6.76 -11.61 -5.59
C SER A 139 -6.19 -10.19 -5.85
N PRO A 140 -4.97 -10.07 -6.36
CA PRO A 140 -4.41 -8.77 -6.75
C PRO A 140 -5.31 -7.96 -7.70
N SER A 141 -6.01 -8.64 -8.62
CA SER A 141 -6.98 -8.00 -9.52
C SER A 141 -8.19 -7.42 -8.78
N ASP A 142 -8.70 -8.11 -7.77
CA ASP A 142 -9.79 -7.61 -6.94
C ASP A 142 -9.34 -6.43 -6.09
N LEU A 143 -8.13 -6.53 -5.51
CA LEU A 143 -7.53 -5.47 -4.70
C LEU A 143 -7.33 -4.19 -5.50
N GLU A 144 -6.93 -4.29 -6.77
CA GLU A 144 -6.80 -3.11 -7.63
C GLU A 144 -8.12 -2.33 -7.78
N THR A 145 -9.25 -3.02 -7.73
CA THR A 145 -10.56 -2.38 -7.84
C THR A 145 -11.10 -1.93 -6.48
N LYS A 146 -10.83 -2.70 -5.41
CA LYS A 146 -11.54 -2.56 -4.12
C LYS A 146 -10.72 -1.94 -3.00
N ALA A 147 -9.40 -2.08 -3.00
CA ALA A 147 -8.56 -1.67 -1.86
C ALA A 147 -8.13 -0.20 -1.92
N ILE A 148 -8.23 0.45 -3.09
CA ILE A 148 -7.79 1.83 -3.31
C ILE A 148 -8.41 2.81 -2.31
N PRO A 149 -9.73 2.79 -2.04
CA PRO A 149 -10.35 3.68 -1.06
C PRO A 149 -9.80 3.49 0.37
N LEU A 150 -9.46 2.25 0.75
CA LEU A 150 -8.87 1.96 2.06
C LEU A 150 -7.45 2.51 2.17
N LEU A 151 -6.63 2.31 1.13
CA LEU A 151 -5.26 2.83 1.07
C LEU A 151 -5.25 4.36 1.12
N HIS A 152 -6.10 5.03 0.33
CA HIS A 152 -6.24 6.49 0.37
C HIS A 152 -6.72 7.00 1.73
N SER A 153 -7.67 6.30 2.37
CA SER A 153 -8.14 6.68 3.71
C SER A 153 -7.00 6.58 4.74
N LEU A 154 -6.18 5.53 4.68
CA LEU A 154 -5.01 5.38 5.56
C LEU A 154 -3.96 6.48 5.33
N ILE A 155 -3.68 6.83 4.08
CA ILE A 155 -2.79 7.96 3.74
C ILE A 155 -3.30 9.26 4.35
N ALA A 156 -4.58 9.59 4.11
CA ALA A 156 -5.18 10.82 4.62
C ALA A 156 -5.19 10.86 6.15
N ILE A 157 -5.50 9.74 6.82
CA ILE A 157 -5.44 9.64 8.29
C ILE A 157 -4.01 9.86 8.78
N TYR A 158 -3.01 9.26 8.13
CA TYR A 158 -1.60 9.41 8.53
C TYR A 158 -1.10 10.86 8.43
N GLU A 159 -1.47 11.58 7.36
CA GLU A 159 -1.09 12.99 7.20
C GLU A 159 -1.67 13.87 8.32
N LEU A 160 -2.85 13.52 8.82
CA LEU A 160 -3.52 14.22 9.93
C LEU A 160 -3.11 13.71 11.32
N ALA A 161 -2.34 12.62 11.38
CA ALA A 161 -2.02 11.95 12.64
C ALA A 161 -1.05 12.76 13.51
N PRO A 162 -1.30 12.86 14.83
CA PRO A 162 -0.29 13.31 15.77
C PRO A 162 0.82 12.26 15.92
N ASP A 163 1.95 12.65 16.52
CA ASP A 163 3.16 11.82 16.57
C ASP A 163 2.95 10.40 17.12
N GLY A 164 2.08 10.22 18.11
CA GLY A 164 1.77 8.91 18.70
C GLY A 164 1.14 7.94 17.68
N PRO A 165 -0.07 8.21 17.18
CA PRO A 165 -0.70 7.41 16.13
C PRO A 165 0.14 7.31 14.85
N ARG A 166 0.91 8.36 14.50
CA ARG A 166 1.80 8.34 13.33
C ARG A 166 2.86 7.24 13.44
N LYS A 167 3.63 7.25 14.53
CA LYS A 167 4.64 6.20 14.82
C LYS A 167 4.01 4.81 14.92
N TYR A 168 2.80 4.74 15.46
CA TYR A 168 2.08 3.48 15.55
C TYR A 168 1.67 2.93 14.16
N MET A 169 1.30 3.79 13.22
CA MET A 169 1.06 3.40 11.82
C MET A 169 2.35 2.96 11.12
N GLU A 170 3.46 3.70 11.31
CA GLU A 170 4.78 3.32 10.80
C GLU A 170 5.15 1.91 11.28
N TRP A 171 4.99 1.65 12.58
CA TRP A 171 5.24 0.36 13.22
C TRP A 171 4.44 -0.80 12.60
N LEU A 172 3.16 -0.58 12.26
CA LEU A 172 2.28 -1.63 11.71
C LEU A 172 2.43 -1.85 10.20
N LEU A 173 2.88 -0.85 9.44
CA LEU A 173 2.82 -0.87 7.97
C LEU A 173 4.19 -0.91 7.30
N LEU A 174 5.25 -0.44 7.95
CA LEU A 174 6.62 -0.54 7.42
C LEU A 174 7.29 -1.83 7.89
N PRO A 175 8.26 -2.37 7.12
CA PRO A 175 9.02 -3.53 7.55
C PRO A 175 9.78 -3.28 8.86
N GLU A 176 9.58 -4.18 9.83
CA GLU A 176 10.31 -4.19 11.10
C GLU A 176 11.56 -5.08 11.02
N ASP A 177 12.40 -5.08 12.06
CA ASP A 177 13.59 -5.92 12.12
C ASP A 177 13.26 -7.42 11.98
N ASN A 178 12.10 -7.86 12.45
CA ASN A 178 11.62 -9.24 12.27
C ASN A 178 11.39 -9.61 10.79
N ASP A 179 11.01 -8.63 9.96
CA ASP A 179 10.82 -8.82 8.51
C ASP A 179 12.15 -9.00 7.78
N ARG A 180 13.26 -8.58 8.38
CA ARG A 180 14.61 -8.66 7.81
C ARG A 180 15.29 -10.00 8.08
N SER A 181 14.59 -10.97 8.68
CA SER A 181 15.09 -12.36 8.78
C SER A 181 15.13 -13.09 7.44
N ARG A 182 14.35 -12.60 6.46
CA ARG A 182 14.31 -13.05 5.06
C ARG A 182 14.45 -11.82 4.16
N PRO A 183 14.65 -11.98 2.84
CA PRO A 183 14.55 -10.85 1.93
C PRO A 183 13.18 -10.19 2.08
N ILE A 184 13.16 -8.86 2.06
CA ILE A 184 11.93 -8.07 2.22
C ILE A 184 10.90 -8.49 1.16
N GLY A 185 9.62 -8.53 1.53
CA GLY A 185 8.54 -8.96 0.62
C GLY A 185 8.32 -10.48 0.57
N GLN A 186 9.08 -11.27 1.34
CA GLN A 186 8.95 -12.73 1.43
C GLN A 186 8.41 -13.25 2.78
N SER A 187 8.18 -12.38 3.76
CA SER A 187 7.50 -12.73 5.02
C SER A 187 5.97 -12.66 4.87
N ASP A 188 5.25 -13.17 5.88
CA ASP A 188 3.77 -13.16 5.93
C ASP A 188 3.20 -11.92 6.64
N THR A 189 4.03 -10.91 6.88
CA THR A 189 3.58 -9.64 7.46
C THR A 189 2.87 -8.79 6.42
N LEU A 190 2.05 -7.86 6.91
CA LEU A 190 1.32 -6.94 6.05
C LEU A 190 2.27 -6.09 5.19
N SER A 191 3.36 -5.58 5.77
CA SER A 191 4.40 -4.81 5.07
C SER A 191 4.95 -5.60 3.86
N SER A 192 5.34 -6.87 4.07
CA SER A 192 5.82 -7.75 3.00
C SER A 192 4.76 -8.09 1.95
N LYS A 193 3.51 -8.35 2.37
CA LYS A 193 2.40 -8.58 1.43
C LYS A 193 2.16 -7.36 0.53
N LEU A 194 2.16 -6.15 1.10
CA LEU A 194 2.00 -4.90 0.35
C LEU A 194 3.18 -4.68 -0.63
N LEU A 195 4.41 -4.89 -0.18
CA LEU A 195 5.59 -4.76 -1.05
C LEU A 195 5.54 -5.76 -2.20
N LYS A 196 5.16 -7.02 -1.94
CA LYS A 196 4.95 -8.01 -2.99
C LYS A 196 3.86 -7.58 -3.97
N LEU A 197 2.70 -7.11 -3.48
CA LEU A 197 1.62 -6.59 -4.31
C LEU A 197 2.07 -5.39 -5.17
N SER A 198 3.00 -4.57 -4.69
CA SER A 198 3.55 -3.43 -5.44
C SER A 198 4.40 -3.82 -6.65
N THR A 199 4.80 -5.10 -6.75
CA THR A 199 5.54 -5.64 -7.91
C THR A 199 4.64 -6.31 -8.94
N ALA A 200 3.35 -6.49 -8.62
CA ALA A 200 2.38 -7.09 -9.52
C ALA A 200 2.01 -6.12 -10.67
N PRO A 201 1.53 -6.62 -11.82
CA PRO A 201 1.24 -5.82 -13.02
C PRO A 201 -0.07 -5.01 -12.93
N TYR A 202 -0.39 -4.47 -11.75
CA TYR A 202 -1.63 -3.77 -11.43
C TYR A 202 -1.30 -2.32 -11.06
N ALA A 203 -1.40 -1.41 -12.03
CA ALA A 203 -0.83 -0.07 -11.96
C ALA A 203 -1.46 0.80 -10.87
N ASN A 204 -2.78 0.75 -10.68
CA ASN A 204 -3.47 1.56 -9.67
C ASN A 204 -3.14 1.04 -8.25
N LEU A 205 -3.09 -0.29 -8.09
CA LEU A 205 -2.71 -0.90 -6.82
C LEU A 205 -1.27 -0.56 -6.46
N LYS A 206 -0.35 -0.71 -7.42
CA LYS A 206 1.06 -0.30 -7.26
C LYS A 206 1.15 1.17 -6.85
N THR A 207 0.44 2.06 -7.54
CA THR A 207 0.47 3.50 -7.27
C THR A 207 -0.04 3.83 -5.86
N ALA A 208 -1.14 3.22 -5.42
CA ALA A 208 -1.70 3.44 -4.10
C ALA A 208 -0.79 2.92 -2.98
N ILE A 209 -0.19 1.74 -3.15
CA ILE A 209 0.79 1.19 -2.20
C ILE A 209 2.05 2.05 -2.16
N CYS A 210 2.53 2.49 -3.32
CA CYS A 210 3.64 3.43 -3.45
C CYS A 210 3.38 4.69 -2.63
N GLU A 211 2.16 5.26 -2.70
CA GLU A 211 1.81 6.49 -2.01
C GLU A 211 1.77 6.30 -0.51
N LEU A 212 1.21 5.17 -0.08
CA LEU A 212 1.20 4.81 1.33
C LEU A 212 2.63 4.69 1.87
N MET A 213 3.50 3.90 1.24
CA MET A 213 4.87 3.67 1.70
C MET A 213 5.72 4.95 1.71
N PHE A 214 5.55 5.81 0.70
CA PHE A 214 6.28 7.08 0.63
C PHE A 214 5.79 8.08 1.67
N THR A 215 4.48 8.17 1.90
CA THR A 215 3.91 9.02 2.94
C THR A 215 4.36 8.57 4.33
N LEU A 216 4.32 7.26 4.61
CA LEU A 216 4.85 6.67 5.85
C LEU A 216 6.35 6.97 6.03
N SER A 217 7.11 7.06 4.94
CA SER A 217 8.54 7.40 4.97
C SER A 217 8.83 8.91 5.00
N GLY A 218 7.82 9.73 5.32
CA GLY A 218 7.96 11.18 5.41
C GLY A 218 8.17 11.87 4.07
N LYS A 219 7.69 11.28 2.97
CA LYS A 219 7.84 11.76 1.59
C LYS A 219 9.30 12.02 1.21
N ASN A 220 10.19 11.15 1.70
CA ASN A 220 11.63 11.22 1.47
C ASN A 220 12.13 9.91 0.86
N ALA A 221 12.88 10.01 -0.25
CA ALA A 221 13.37 8.86 -1.01
C ALA A 221 14.41 8.03 -0.25
N GLU A 222 15.26 8.67 0.55
CA GLU A 222 16.28 8.00 1.38
C GLU A 222 15.61 7.18 2.49
N ASN A 223 14.66 7.79 3.21
CA ASN A 223 13.87 7.11 4.23
C ASN A 223 13.07 5.94 3.64
N LEU A 224 12.48 6.13 2.46
CA LEU A 224 11.77 5.05 1.75
C LEU A 224 12.74 3.89 1.50
N THR A 225 13.89 4.16 0.87
CA THR A 225 14.91 3.15 0.57
C THR A 225 15.39 2.44 1.83
N LYS A 226 15.53 3.15 2.95
CA LYS A 226 15.85 2.58 4.27
C LYS A 226 14.78 1.62 4.78
N ASN A 227 13.52 2.01 4.67
CA ASN A 227 12.42 1.24 5.23
C ASN A 227 12.15 -0.03 4.40
N ILE A 228 12.15 0.07 3.07
CA ILE A 228 11.66 -1.03 2.20
C ILE A 228 12.75 -1.70 1.35
N GLY A 229 14.00 -1.23 1.45
CA GLY A 229 15.12 -1.72 0.64
C GLY A 229 15.16 -1.11 -0.77
N TYR A 230 16.35 -1.11 -1.37
CA TYR A 230 16.60 -0.45 -2.66
C TYR A 230 15.79 -1.06 -3.80
N GLY A 231 15.66 -2.40 -3.86
CA GLY A 231 14.93 -3.07 -4.95
C GLY A 231 13.48 -2.60 -5.10
N PHE A 232 12.73 -2.55 -4.00
CA PHE A 232 11.36 -2.03 -4.02
C PHE A 232 11.34 -0.51 -4.18
N ALA A 233 12.20 0.22 -3.46
CA ALA A 233 12.23 1.68 -3.54
C ALA A 233 12.51 2.18 -4.94
N ALA A 234 13.49 1.61 -5.66
CA ALA A 234 13.79 2.00 -7.04
C ALA A 234 12.58 1.83 -7.97
N GLY A 235 11.88 0.69 -7.90
CA GLY A 235 10.70 0.43 -8.71
C GLY A 235 9.49 1.32 -8.38
N LEU A 236 9.40 1.80 -7.13
CA LEU A 236 8.37 2.71 -6.65
C LEU A 236 8.69 4.17 -6.97
N LEU A 237 9.94 4.61 -6.75
CA LEU A 237 10.41 5.95 -7.13
C LEU A 237 10.32 6.16 -8.65
N ALA A 238 10.69 5.15 -9.44
CA ALA A 238 10.52 5.15 -10.89
C ALA A 238 9.07 5.41 -11.30
N SER A 239 8.09 4.78 -10.62
CA SER A 239 6.67 4.97 -10.91
C SER A 239 6.15 6.38 -10.60
N ARG A 240 6.89 7.15 -9.80
CA ARG A 240 6.63 8.57 -9.53
C ARG A 240 7.38 9.54 -10.43
N GLY A 241 8.25 9.05 -11.31
CA GLY A 241 9.14 9.90 -12.10
C GLY A 241 10.17 10.65 -11.24
N MET A 242 10.47 10.14 -10.03
CA MET A 242 11.53 10.71 -9.19
C MET A 242 12.89 10.13 -9.58
N GLU A 243 13.95 10.88 -9.30
CA GLU A 243 15.32 10.41 -9.50
C GLU A 243 15.57 9.18 -8.62
N ILE A 244 16.12 8.14 -9.26
CA ILE A 244 16.50 6.89 -8.62
C ILE A 244 18.01 6.99 -8.39
N PRO A 245 18.52 6.71 -7.18
CA PRO A 245 19.96 6.54 -6.98
C PRO A 245 20.50 5.50 -7.98
N GLN A 246 21.62 5.76 -8.66
CA GLN A 246 22.04 4.91 -9.78
C GLN A 246 22.52 3.54 -9.31
N THR A 247 22.99 3.46 -8.06
CA THR A 247 23.37 2.22 -7.42
C THR A 247 22.83 2.13 -6.00
N ALA A 248 22.71 0.89 -5.52
CA ALA A 248 22.57 0.65 -4.09
C ALA A 248 23.66 1.42 -3.34
N GLY A 249 24.94 1.25 -3.70
CA GLY A 249 26.06 1.93 -3.04
C GLY A 249 25.87 3.44 -2.86
N GLU A 250 25.36 4.16 -3.86
CA GLU A 250 25.03 5.59 -3.76
C GLU A 250 23.84 5.88 -2.84
N ALA A 251 22.79 5.06 -2.90
CA ALA A 251 21.66 5.16 -1.97
C ALA A 251 22.07 4.89 -0.51
N PHE A 252 23.09 4.06 -0.31
CA PHE A 252 23.59 3.62 0.99
C PHE A 252 24.85 4.38 1.47
N ALA A 253 25.46 5.23 0.63
CA ALA A 253 26.65 6.02 0.98
C ALA A 253 26.33 7.28 1.81
N ALA A 254 25.05 7.71 1.82
CA ALA A 254 24.59 8.77 2.71
C ALA A 254 24.52 8.21 4.14
N GLU A 255 25.42 8.67 5.00
CA GLU A 255 25.57 8.30 6.42
C GLU A 255 24.21 8.19 7.15
N LYS A 256 23.65 6.97 7.29
CA LYS A 256 22.53 6.59 8.22
C LYS A 256 21.93 5.19 8.01
N PHE A 257 22.55 4.32 7.22
CA PHE A 257 22.06 2.96 7.04
C PHE A 257 22.64 2.01 8.07
N ASP A 258 21.82 1.04 8.46
CA ASP A 258 22.20 -0.01 9.39
C ASP A 258 23.21 -0.94 8.69
N PRO A 259 24.48 -1.00 9.15
CA PRO A 259 25.50 -1.83 8.53
C PRO A 259 25.18 -3.33 8.65
N GLU A 260 24.24 -3.73 9.50
CA GLU A 260 23.81 -5.12 9.66
C GLU A 260 22.83 -5.59 8.58
N VAL A 261 22.34 -4.68 7.73
CA VAL A 261 21.33 -4.98 6.70
C VAL A 261 21.93 -4.97 5.30
N ASN A 262 21.61 -6.01 4.52
CA ASN A 262 21.95 -6.08 3.12
C ASN A 262 21.14 -5.06 2.31
N PRO A 263 21.80 -4.12 1.63
CA PRO A 263 21.15 -3.06 0.87
C PRO A 263 20.27 -3.53 -0.30
N ILE A 264 20.59 -4.70 -0.87
CA ILE A 264 19.94 -5.25 -2.06
C ILE A 264 18.69 -6.05 -1.65
N THR A 265 18.83 -6.96 -0.70
CA THR A 265 17.76 -7.88 -0.27
C THR A 265 16.90 -7.29 0.85
N GLY A 266 17.41 -6.31 1.59
CA GLY A 266 16.82 -5.78 2.82
C GLY A 266 16.90 -6.74 4.02
N GLN A 267 17.53 -7.90 3.85
CA GLN A 267 17.72 -8.93 4.87
C GLN A 267 18.91 -8.58 5.78
N ARG A 268 18.91 -9.04 7.04
CA ARG A 268 20.10 -8.95 7.90
C ARG A 268 21.20 -9.91 7.43
N TRP A 269 22.44 -9.43 7.42
CA TRP A 269 23.60 -10.21 6.95
C TRP A 269 23.80 -11.52 7.71
N ASP A 270 23.48 -11.55 9.00
CA ASP A 270 23.61 -12.75 9.84
C ASP A 270 22.52 -13.80 9.57
N ALA A 271 21.39 -13.41 8.97
CA ALA A 271 20.31 -14.29 8.57
C ALA A 271 20.46 -14.79 7.13
N GLU A 272 21.36 -14.19 6.33
CA GLU A 272 21.65 -14.64 4.98
C GLU A 272 22.36 -15.99 4.99
N LYS A 273 21.97 -16.87 4.06
CA LYS A 273 22.67 -18.14 3.87
C LYS A 273 24.07 -17.84 3.34
N GLN A 274 25.09 -18.16 4.13
CA GLN A 274 26.46 -18.09 3.66
C GLN A 274 26.66 -19.06 2.50
N ASP A 275 27.26 -18.58 1.41
CA ASP A 275 27.67 -19.43 0.32
C ASP A 275 28.80 -20.35 0.80
N THR A 276 28.48 -21.64 0.91
CA THR A 276 29.43 -22.69 1.28
C THR A 276 30.14 -23.28 0.05
N GLY A 277 29.87 -22.76 -1.14
CA GLY A 277 30.50 -23.19 -2.38
C GLY A 277 31.97 -22.76 -2.47
N PRO A 278 32.79 -23.45 -3.29
CA PRO A 278 34.11 -22.95 -3.63
C PRO A 278 34.00 -21.58 -4.31
N PRO A 279 34.92 -20.63 -4.03
CA PRO A 279 34.88 -19.31 -4.64
C PRO A 279 34.98 -19.44 -6.16
N MET A 280 33.96 -18.95 -6.87
CA MET A 280 33.98 -18.95 -8.34
C MET A 280 35.23 -18.23 -8.87
N THR A 281 35.86 -18.82 -9.88
CA THR A 281 36.97 -18.21 -10.62
C THR A 281 36.50 -16.98 -11.38
N LYS A 282 37.43 -16.09 -11.78
CA LYS A 282 37.07 -14.88 -12.55
C LYS A 282 36.34 -15.21 -13.85
N GLU A 283 36.77 -16.26 -14.53
CA GLU A 283 36.17 -16.71 -15.78
C GLU A 283 34.75 -17.27 -15.56
N GLU A 284 34.52 -18.00 -14.46
CA GLU A 284 33.18 -18.45 -14.08
C GLU A 284 32.25 -17.28 -13.71
N LYS A 285 32.78 -16.26 -13.01
CA LYS A 285 32.03 -15.04 -12.70
C LYS A 285 31.62 -14.29 -13.97
N GLU A 286 32.51 -14.18 -14.95
CA GLU A 286 32.22 -13.54 -16.24
C GLU A 286 31.17 -14.34 -17.01
N ARG A 287 31.31 -15.66 -17.11
CA ARG A 287 30.31 -16.53 -17.76
C ARG A 287 28.94 -16.45 -17.07
N GLU A 288 28.91 -16.39 -15.74
CA GLU A 288 27.66 -16.25 -15.01
C GLU A 288 27.04 -14.85 -15.17
N ALA A 289 27.86 -13.79 -15.14
CA ALA A 289 27.39 -12.43 -15.40
C ALA A 289 26.81 -12.30 -16.81
N GLU A 290 27.45 -12.88 -17.82
CA GLU A 290 26.92 -12.95 -19.20
C GLU A 290 25.59 -13.71 -19.25
N ARG A 291 25.51 -14.87 -18.58
CA ARG A 291 24.28 -15.66 -18.49
C ARG A 291 23.14 -14.86 -17.86
N LEU A 292 23.40 -14.17 -16.76
CA LEU A 292 22.41 -13.35 -16.05
C LEU A 292 22.01 -12.12 -16.87
N ALA A 293 22.96 -11.46 -17.53
CA ALA A 293 22.68 -10.33 -18.41
C ALA A 293 21.85 -10.73 -19.64
N LYS A 294 22.07 -11.94 -20.19
CA LYS A 294 21.21 -12.51 -21.24
C LYS A 294 19.81 -12.84 -20.70
N ALA A 295 19.71 -13.46 -19.52
CA ALA A 295 18.44 -13.79 -18.90
C ALA A 295 17.60 -12.55 -18.54
N ASN A 296 18.25 -11.46 -18.12
CA ASN A 296 17.62 -10.18 -17.79
C ASN A 296 17.40 -9.27 -19.02
N GLY A 297 17.74 -9.73 -20.24
CA GLY A 297 17.54 -8.97 -21.47
C GLY A 297 18.43 -7.73 -21.63
N LEU A 298 19.51 -7.63 -20.86
CA LEU A 298 20.48 -6.53 -20.91
C LEU A 298 21.49 -6.69 -22.06
N LEU A 299 21.73 -7.93 -22.51
CA LEU A 299 22.58 -8.26 -23.66
C LEU A 299 21.73 -8.87 -24.77
N ASN A 300 21.41 -8.08 -25.79
CA ASN A 300 20.82 -8.55 -27.06
C ASN A 300 21.88 -8.96 -28.11
N VAL A 301 23.15 -9.05 -27.71
CA VAL A 301 24.24 -9.45 -28.60
C VAL A 301 24.54 -10.92 -28.33
N GLU A 302 24.17 -11.78 -29.27
CA GLU A 302 24.62 -13.17 -29.25
C GLU A 302 26.15 -13.19 -29.35
N ASN A 303 26.79 -13.99 -28.49
CA ASN A 303 28.23 -14.17 -28.54
C ASN A 303 28.58 -14.72 -29.94
N PRO A 304 29.48 -14.06 -30.71
CA PRO A 304 29.78 -14.41 -32.09
C PRO A 304 30.34 -15.83 -32.23
N VAL A 305 30.89 -16.41 -31.17
CA VAL A 305 31.33 -17.81 -31.14
C VAL A 305 30.15 -18.77 -31.08
N THR A 306 29.12 -18.49 -30.27
CA THR A 306 27.87 -19.26 -30.26
C THR A 306 27.09 -19.12 -31.56
N GLN A 307 27.10 -17.94 -32.17
CA GLN A 307 26.49 -17.71 -33.47
C GLN A 307 27.26 -18.48 -34.57
N ALA A 308 28.60 -18.46 -34.55
CA ALA A 308 29.44 -19.22 -35.48
C ALA A 308 29.30 -20.75 -35.30
N LEU A 309 29.03 -21.23 -34.07
CA LEU A 309 28.73 -22.64 -33.78
C LEU A 309 27.36 -23.05 -34.35
N GLN A 310 26.33 -22.21 -34.16
CA GLN A 310 24.99 -22.47 -34.72
C GLN A 310 24.94 -22.33 -36.25
N GLU A 311 25.72 -21.42 -36.83
CA GLU A 311 25.88 -21.23 -38.27
C GLU A 311 26.77 -22.31 -38.93
N GLY A 312 27.32 -23.26 -38.15
CA GLY A 312 28.16 -24.35 -38.66
C GLY A 312 29.48 -23.88 -39.27
N ARG A 313 29.97 -22.69 -38.87
CA ARG A 313 31.18 -22.05 -39.42
C ARG A 313 32.47 -22.38 -38.66
N LEU A 314 32.39 -23.18 -37.60
CA LEU A 314 33.56 -23.65 -36.87
C LEU A 314 34.08 -24.93 -37.51
N GLN A 315 35.26 -24.85 -38.14
CA GLN A 315 36.03 -26.03 -38.56
C GLN A 315 36.94 -26.44 -37.40
N GLU A 316 36.76 -27.66 -36.89
CA GLU A 316 37.76 -28.30 -36.03
C GLU A 316 39.03 -28.52 -36.88
N LEU A 317 40.14 -27.92 -36.45
CA LEU A 317 41.44 -28.20 -37.05
C LEU A 317 41.83 -29.63 -36.67
N PRO A 318 42.33 -30.46 -37.61
CA PRO A 318 42.86 -31.76 -37.26
C PRO A 318 44.10 -31.58 -36.37
N ASP A 319 44.16 -32.38 -35.30
CA ASP A 319 45.28 -32.42 -34.37
C ASP A 319 46.58 -32.64 -35.15
N SER A 320 47.45 -31.63 -35.08
CA SER A 320 48.77 -31.67 -35.70
C SER A 320 49.74 -32.39 -34.75
N ASP A 321 49.53 -33.68 -34.55
CA ASP A 321 50.52 -34.58 -33.95
C ASP A 321 50.33 -35.99 -34.53
N SER A 322 50.89 -36.21 -35.71
CA SER A 322 51.21 -37.53 -36.26
C SER A 322 52.41 -37.38 -37.20
N ASP A 323 53.56 -37.83 -36.69
CA ASP A 323 54.93 -37.94 -37.24
C ASP A 323 55.87 -36.73 -37.13
#